data_AF-A0A8D8E1B3-F1
#
_entry.id   AF-A0A8D8E1B3-F1
#
_cell.length_a   1.000
_cell.length_b   1.000
_cell.length_c   1.000
_cell.angle_alpha   90.00
_cell.angle_beta   90.00
_cell.angle_gamma   90.00
#
_symmetry.space_group_name_H-M   'P 1'
#
loop_
_entity.id
_entity.type
_entity.pdbx_description
1 polymer ?
#
loop_
_entity_poly.entity_id
_entity_poly.type
_entity_poly.pdbx_seq_one_letter_code
_entity_poly.pdbx_strand_id
1 'polypeptide(L)'
;IGTRVDWQYTAERANDSSLSIVNGTRWPRGKMLGGSSGMNGMQWIRGNRRDFDEWERLGNSGWGWVSALEYFKKSEDNKVTEIVEAYDGKYHGQGGYQSIDFFPTSDPYDSVLLKATKEVGFKQLLDFNAEEHIGYGICQHSIEGATRASSSK
;
A
#
# COMPACT_ATOMS: atom_id res chain seq x y z
N ILE A 1 8.20 -11.40 -11.64
CA ILE A 1 8.44 -10.37 -12.68
C ILE A 1 9.22 -11.03 -13.81
N GLY A 2 8.91 -10.73 -15.07
CA GLY A 2 9.61 -11.29 -16.24
C GLY A 2 9.26 -12.75 -16.58
N THR A 3 8.13 -13.27 -16.09
CA THR A 3 7.64 -14.63 -16.36
C THR A 3 6.40 -14.62 -17.24
N ARG A 4 5.77 -15.78 -17.52
CA ARG A 4 4.54 -15.88 -18.32
C ARG A 4 3.33 -15.13 -17.75
N VAL A 5 3.35 -14.79 -16.46
CA VAL A 5 2.28 -14.05 -15.76
C VAL A 5 2.57 -12.54 -15.71
N ASP A 6 3.55 -12.07 -16.46
CA ASP A 6 3.87 -10.66 -16.66
C ASP A 6 3.60 -10.29 -18.12
N TRP A 7 2.99 -9.13 -18.36
CA TRP A 7 2.83 -8.58 -19.71
C TRP A 7 4.16 -8.18 -20.35
N GLN A 8 5.20 -7.96 -19.53
CA GLN A 8 6.56 -7.62 -19.99
C GLN A 8 6.63 -6.35 -20.84
N TYR A 9 5.83 -5.33 -20.49
CA TYR A 9 5.94 -4.03 -21.14
C TYR A 9 7.31 -3.38 -20.89
N THR A 10 7.73 -2.57 -21.85
CA THR A 10 8.89 -1.70 -21.75
C THR A 10 8.41 -0.28 -22.00
N ALA A 11 8.60 0.59 -21.01
CA ALA A 11 8.35 2.02 -21.16
C ALA A 11 9.41 2.62 -22.08
N GLU A 12 9.02 3.62 -22.86
CA GLU A 12 9.93 4.38 -23.71
C GLU A 12 11.09 4.94 -22.88
N ARG A 13 12.27 5.01 -23.51
CA ARG A 13 13.46 5.54 -22.85
C ARG A 13 13.26 7.03 -22.58
N ALA A 14 13.40 7.42 -21.32
CA ALA A 14 13.45 8.81 -20.94
C ALA A 14 14.87 9.38 -21.12
N ASN A 15 14.94 10.68 -21.39
CA ASN A 15 16.22 11.39 -21.55
C ASN A 15 16.85 11.80 -20.20
N ASP A 16 16.06 11.77 -19.13
CA ASP A 16 16.39 12.33 -17.81
C ASP A 16 16.27 11.32 -16.66
N SER A 17 15.82 10.09 -16.94
CA SER A 17 15.64 9.04 -15.95
C SER A 17 16.04 7.68 -16.52
N SER A 18 16.38 6.74 -15.63
CA SER A 18 16.88 5.40 -15.99
C SER A 18 18.04 5.43 -17.01
N LEU A 19 18.99 6.37 -16.84
CA LEU A 19 20.07 6.62 -17.82
C LEU A 19 20.97 5.41 -18.09
N SER A 20 21.03 4.46 -17.16
CA SER A 20 21.75 3.19 -17.31
C SER A 20 21.00 2.13 -18.14
N ILE A 21 19.72 2.35 -18.46
CA ILE A 21 18.87 1.41 -19.20
C ILE A 21 18.74 1.86 -20.66
N VAL A 22 19.41 1.15 -21.55
CA VAL A 22 19.58 1.56 -22.96
C VAL A 22 18.32 1.34 -23.81
N ASN A 23 17.50 0.34 -23.47
CA ASN A 23 16.36 -0.11 -24.29
C ASN A 23 14.99 0.26 -23.69
N GLY A 24 14.94 1.25 -22.80
CA GLY A 24 13.71 1.60 -22.08
C GLY A 24 13.50 0.76 -20.81
N THR A 25 12.67 1.28 -19.90
CA THR A 25 12.54 0.74 -18.54
C THR A 25 11.49 -0.37 -18.49
N ARG A 26 11.82 -1.52 -17.87
CA ARG A 26 10.84 -2.60 -17.68
C ARG A 26 9.65 -2.10 -16.85
N TRP A 27 8.44 -2.38 -17.31
CA TRP A 27 7.20 -1.92 -16.70
C TRP A 27 6.27 -3.10 -16.39
N PRO A 28 6.54 -3.87 -15.32
CA PRO A 28 5.83 -5.10 -15.05
C PRO A 28 4.33 -4.87 -14.79
N ARG A 29 3.49 -5.73 -15.38
CA ARG A 29 2.03 -5.72 -15.21
C ARG A 29 1.52 -7.16 -15.18
N GLY A 30 0.63 -7.46 -14.25
CA GLY A 30 0.12 -8.83 -14.08
C GLY A 30 -0.74 -9.28 -15.26
N LYS A 31 -0.41 -10.46 -15.80
CA LYS A 31 -1.10 -11.14 -16.91
C LYS A 31 -1.74 -12.44 -16.39
N MET A 32 -2.72 -12.28 -15.51
CA MET A 32 -3.51 -13.35 -14.88
C MET A 32 -4.79 -12.75 -14.28
N LEU A 33 -5.73 -13.59 -13.84
CA LEU A 33 -6.86 -13.13 -13.04
C LEU A 33 -6.34 -12.44 -11.76
N GLY A 34 -6.95 -11.31 -11.39
CA GLY A 34 -6.46 -10.42 -10.33
C GLY A 34 -5.38 -9.44 -10.80
N GLY A 35 -4.89 -9.58 -12.03
CA GLY A 35 -3.98 -8.63 -12.67
C GLY A 35 -2.71 -8.38 -11.85
N SER A 36 -2.33 -7.11 -11.72
CA SER A 36 -1.11 -6.73 -10.99
C SER A 36 -1.19 -7.01 -9.48
N SER A 37 -2.38 -7.11 -8.89
CA SER A 37 -2.51 -7.50 -7.47
C SER A 37 -1.97 -8.91 -7.20
N GLY A 38 -1.97 -9.79 -8.21
CA GLY A 38 -1.40 -11.14 -8.15
C GLY A 38 0.14 -11.19 -8.09
N MET A 39 0.84 -10.07 -8.34
CA MET A 39 2.31 -10.01 -8.37
C MET A 39 2.96 -8.76 -7.78
N ASN A 40 2.17 -7.82 -7.23
CA ASN A 40 2.69 -6.60 -6.58
C ASN A 40 3.45 -6.93 -5.27
N GLY A 41 4.02 -5.91 -4.63
CA GLY A 41 4.70 -6.04 -3.34
C GLY A 41 3.79 -6.22 -2.11
N MET A 42 2.48 -6.35 -2.32
CA MET A 42 1.45 -6.51 -1.27
C MET A 42 1.32 -5.36 -0.26
N GLN A 43 2.17 -4.33 -0.30
CA GLN A 43 2.06 -3.19 0.61
C GLN A 43 0.69 -2.52 0.51
N TRP A 44 0.09 -2.24 1.67
CA TRP A 44 -1.22 -1.61 1.79
C TRP A 44 -1.07 -0.20 2.38
N ILE A 45 -0.92 0.77 1.48
CA ILE A 45 -0.74 2.19 1.81
C ILE A 45 -1.70 3.01 0.95
N ARG A 46 -2.34 4.01 1.56
CA ARG A 46 -3.26 4.96 0.91
C ARG A 46 -2.57 6.27 0.58
N GLY A 47 -3.18 7.04 -0.33
CA GLY A 47 -2.72 8.39 -0.66
C GLY A 47 -2.92 9.38 0.49
N ASN A 48 -2.34 10.58 0.39
CA ASN A 48 -2.56 11.62 1.38
C ASN A 48 -3.95 12.26 1.18
N ARG A 49 -4.61 12.64 2.29
CA ARG A 49 -5.88 13.39 2.24
C ARG A 49 -5.85 14.56 1.24
N ARG A 50 -4.75 15.32 1.19
CA ARG A 50 -4.61 16.48 0.29
C ARG A 50 -4.71 16.09 -1.18
N ASP A 51 -4.28 14.90 -1.56
CA ASP A 51 -4.35 14.45 -2.96
C ASP A 51 -5.81 14.25 -3.39
N PHE A 52 -6.64 13.67 -2.52
CA PHE A 52 -8.07 13.46 -2.78
C PHE A 52 -8.88 14.76 -2.70
N ASP A 53 -8.63 15.58 -1.68
CA ASP A 53 -9.27 16.90 -1.56
C ASP A 53 -8.93 17.79 -2.77
N GLU A 54 -7.72 17.67 -3.32
CA GLU A 54 -7.31 18.34 -4.56
C GLU A 54 -8.07 17.80 -5.79
N TRP A 55 -8.29 16.49 -5.89
CA TRP A 55 -9.10 15.93 -7.00
C TRP A 55 -10.50 16.52 -7.02
N GLU A 56 -11.14 16.65 -5.85
CA GLU A 56 -12.44 17.28 -5.73
C GLU A 56 -12.38 18.77 -6.08
N ARG A 57 -11.35 19.49 -5.61
CA ARG A 57 -11.11 20.91 -5.96
C ARG A 57 -10.94 21.13 -7.47
N LEU A 58 -10.36 20.17 -8.17
CA LEU A 58 -10.20 20.18 -9.64
C LEU A 58 -11.50 19.88 -10.40
N GLY A 59 -12.64 19.72 -9.71
CA GLY A 59 -13.96 19.55 -10.31
C GLY A 59 -14.48 18.12 -10.30
N ASN A 60 -13.79 17.18 -9.65
CA ASN A 60 -14.24 15.79 -9.54
C ASN A 60 -15.08 15.60 -8.26
N SER A 61 -16.31 16.12 -8.26
CA SER A 61 -17.21 16.01 -7.11
C SER A 61 -17.37 14.57 -6.63
N GLY A 62 -17.24 14.35 -5.33
CA GLY A 62 -17.32 13.01 -4.73
C GLY A 62 -16.00 12.24 -4.71
N TRP A 63 -14.91 12.80 -5.22
CA TRP A 63 -13.55 12.21 -5.13
C TRP A 63 -12.70 12.79 -3.98
N GLY A 64 -13.30 13.61 -3.11
CA GLY A 64 -12.66 14.13 -1.91
C GLY A 64 -12.32 13.03 -0.89
N TRP A 65 -11.46 13.35 0.09
CA TRP A 65 -10.95 12.36 1.05
C TRP A 65 -12.06 11.65 1.82
N VAL A 66 -13.11 12.37 2.22
CA VAL A 66 -14.22 11.80 3.00
C VAL A 66 -14.90 10.67 2.22
N SER A 67 -15.21 10.92 0.95
CA SER A 67 -15.82 9.93 0.06
C SER A 67 -14.86 8.77 -0.23
N ALA A 68 -13.59 9.06 -0.51
CA ALA A 68 -12.59 8.02 -0.78
C ALA A 68 -12.38 7.10 0.44
N LEU A 69 -12.30 7.67 1.64
CA LEU A 69 -12.12 6.93 2.90
C LEU A 69 -13.26 5.96 3.16
N GLU A 70 -14.50 6.34 2.85
CA GLU A 70 -15.65 5.42 2.96
C GLU A 70 -15.44 4.17 2.11
N TYR A 71 -15.01 4.32 0.86
CA TYR A 71 -14.76 3.18 -0.03
C TYR A 71 -13.52 2.38 0.34
N PHE A 72 -12.46 3.03 0.84
CA PHE A 72 -11.31 2.31 1.36
C PHE A 72 -11.72 1.40 2.52
N LYS A 73 -12.47 1.93 3.49
CA LYS A 73 -12.99 1.13 4.61
C LYS A 73 -13.94 0.04 4.16
N LYS A 74 -14.82 0.32 3.19
CA LYS A 74 -15.76 -0.69 2.64
C LYS A 74 -15.04 -1.87 2.01
N SER A 75 -13.91 -1.63 1.33
CA SER A 75 -13.15 -2.69 0.66
C SER A 75 -12.34 -3.54 1.64
N GLU A 76 -11.97 -2.96 2.78
CA GLU A 76 -10.97 -3.48 3.71
C GLU A 76 -11.56 -4.45 4.74
N ASP A 77 -10.86 -5.54 4.95
CA ASP A 77 -11.05 -6.46 6.07
C ASP A 77 -9.76 -6.49 6.89
N ASN A 78 -9.58 -5.48 7.74
CA ASN A 78 -8.37 -5.36 8.54
C ASN A 78 -8.37 -6.37 9.70
N LYS A 79 -7.44 -7.31 9.63
CA LYS A 79 -7.27 -8.38 10.62
C LYS A 79 -6.49 -7.92 11.86
N VAL A 80 -5.79 -6.79 11.78
CA VAL A 80 -5.03 -6.22 12.89
C VAL A 80 -5.97 -5.39 13.77
N THR A 81 -6.66 -6.06 14.69
CA THR A 81 -7.66 -5.44 15.57
C THR A 81 -7.10 -4.27 16.38
N GLU A 82 -5.86 -4.35 16.82
CA GLU A 82 -5.19 -3.30 17.60
C GLU A 82 -5.05 -1.99 16.81
N ILE A 83 -4.84 -2.07 15.49
CA ILE A 83 -4.76 -0.90 14.62
C ILE A 83 -6.15 -0.29 14.40
N VAL A 84 -7.19 -1.13 14.26
CA VAL A 84 -8.57 -0.65 14.12
C VAL A 84 -9.02 0.04 15.41
N GLU A 85 -8.75 -0.56 16.56
CA GLU A 85 -9.12 -0.06 17.88
C GLU A 85 -8.35 1.21 18.28
N ALA A 86 -7.07 1.32 17.91
CA ALA A 86 -6.25 2.51 18.20
C ALA A 86 -6.84 3.83 17.66
N TYR A 87 -7.75 3.75 16.69
CA TYR A 87 -8.41 4.90 16.09
C TYR A 87 -9.94 4.78 16.08
N ASP A 88 -10.54 3.94 16.91
CA ASP A 88 -12.00 3.73 16.99
C ASP A 88 -12.64 3.45 15.61
N GLY A 89 -11.94 2.72 14.74
CA GLY A 89 -12.40 2.45 13.37
C GLY A 89 -12.49 3.69 12.46
N LYS A 90 -11.93 4.84 12.85
CA LYS A 90 -11.93 6.08 12.05
C LYS A 90 -11.34 5.83 10.66
N TYR A 91 -10.19 5.18 10.60
CA TYR A 91 -9.44 4.96 9.36
C TYR A 91 -9.65 3.57 8.75
N HIS A 92 -10.05 2.57 9.53
CA HIS A 92 -10.07 1.19 9.06
C HIS A 92 -11.45 0.55 9.03
N GLY A 93 -11.62 -0.38 8.10
CA GLY A 93 -12.80 -1.22 7.97
C GLY A 93 -12.49 -2.68 8.32
N GLN A 94 -13.53 -3.40 8.74
CA GLN A 94 -13.49 -4.85 8.95
C GLN A 94 -14.68 -5.49 8.24
N GLY A 95 -14.51 -6.71 7.74
CA GLY A 95 -15.55 -7.45 7.00
C GLY A 95 -15.70 -7.09 5.53
N GLY A 96 -14.79 -6.30 4.96
CA GLY A 96 -14.66 -6.11 3.51
C GLY A 96 -14.14 -7.36 2.78
N TYR A 97 -13.78 -7.19 1.51
CA TYR A 97 -13.32 -8.31 0.66
C TYR A 97 -11.79 -8.44 0.62
N GLN A 98 -11.08 -7.36 0.94
CA GLN A 98 -9.64 -7.31 0.88
C GLN A 98 -9.05 -7.55 2.27
N SER A 99 -8.56 -8.76 2.52
CA SER A 99 -7.85 -9.09 3.76
C SER A 99 -6.55 -8.30 3.86
N ILE A 100 -6.39 -7.59 4.98
CA ILE A 100 -5.20 -6.80 5.33
C ILE A 100 -4.64 -7.29 6.66
N ASP A 101 -3.33 -7.52 6.71
CA ASP A 101 -2.62 -7.98 7.91
C ASP A 101 -1.14 -7.58 7.88
N PHE A 102 -0.43 -7.76 9.00
CA PHE A 102 1.03 -7.76 9.02
C PHE A 102 1.57 -9.10 8.57
N PHE A 103 2.77 -9.11 7.96
CA PHE A 103 3.43 -10.38 7.68
C PHE A 103 3.67 -11.13 8.99
N PRO A 104 3.37 -12.45 9.04
CA PRO A 104 3.69 -13.28 10.20
C PRO A 104 5.19 -13.60 10.18
N THR A 105 6.02 -12.58 10.40
CA THR A 105 7.48 -12.68 10.42
C THR A 105 8.01 -12.47 11.83
N SER A 106 9.12 -13.14 12.14
CA SER A 106 9.91 -12.95 13.35
C SER A 106 11.27 -12.37 13.02
N ASP A 107 11.38 -11.61 11.91
CA ASP A 107 12.66 -11.09 11.45
C ASP A 107 13.23 -10.10 12.48
N PRO A 108 14.39 -10.40 13.10
CA PRO A 108 14.99 -9.51 14.08
C PRO A 108 15.34 -8.13 13.49
N TYR A 109 15.54 -8.01 12.17
CA TYR A 109 15.90 -6.76 11.52
C TYR A 109 14.82 -5.68 11.62
N ASP A 110 13.53 -6.06 11.69
CA ASP A 110 12.44 -5.08 11.88
C ASP A 110 12.64 -4.29 13.17
N SER A 111 12.97 -4.98 14.26
CA SER A 111 13.22 -4.36 15.56
C SER A 111 14.48 -3.48 15.56
N VAL A 112 15.51 -3.88 14.80
CA VAL A 112 16.77 -3.14 14.67
C VAL A 112 16.54 -1.85 13.91
N LEU A 113 15.80 -1.91 12.80
CA LEU A 113 15.49 -0.74 11.97
C LEU A 113 14.58 0.26 12.71
N LEU A 114 13.57 -0.21 13.43
CA LEU A 114 12.72 0.67 14.25
C LEU A 114 13.52 1.39 15.35
N LYS A 115 14.44 0.69 16.02
CA LYS A 115 15.33 1.31 17.03
C LYS A 115 16.26 2.34 16.39
N ALA A 116 16.94 1.99 15.30
CA ALA A 116 17.86 2.89 14.62
C ALA A 116 17.16 4.17 14.12
N THR A 117 15.97 4.05 13.53
CA THR A 117 15.21 5.22 13.05
C THR A 117 14.74 6.10 14.21
N LYS A 118 14.37 5.51 15.34
CA LYS A 118 14.06 6.24 16.57
C LYS A 118 15.27 6.99 17.12
N GLU A 119 16.46 6.38 17.11
CA GLU A 119 17.71 7.03 17.57
C GLU A 119 18.09 8.25 16.72
N VAL A 120 17.79 8.22 15.42
CA VAL A 120 17.99 9.36 14.50
C VAL A 120 16.86 10.41 14.62
N GLY A 121 15.86 10.17 15.47
CA GLY A 121 14.81 11.13 15.79
C GLY A 121 13.56 11.03 14.91
N PHE A 122 13.41 9.97 14.11
CA PHE A 122 12.18 9.78 13.36
C PHE A 122 11.02 9.38 14.27
N LYS A 123 9.86 10.00 14.03
CA LYS A 123 8.60 9.60 14.65
C LYS A 123 8.27 8.16 14.26
N GLN A 124 7.92 7.35 15.25
CA GLN A 124 7.45 5.99 15.02
C GLN A 124 5.95 6.04 14.78
N LEU A 125 5.52 5.61 13.60
CA LEU A 125 4.12 5.53 13.20
C LEU A 125 3.58 4.16 13.54
N LEU A 126 2.45 4.15 14.24
CA LEU A 126 1.67 2.95 14.48
C LEU A 126 1.00 2.45 13.19
N ASP A 127 0.50 3.39 12.38
CA ASP A 127 -0.17 3.10 11.12
C ASP A 127 0.14 4.20 10.08
N PHE A 128 0.42 3.77 8.85
CA PHE A 128 0.68 4.66 7.72
C PHE A 128 -0.60 5.21 7.08
N ASN A 129 -1.75 4.62 7.38
CA ASN A 129 -3.05 4.99 6.81
C ASN A 129 -3.91 5.85 7.76
N ALA A 130 -3.33 6.31 8.86
CA ALA A 130 -3.95 7.16 9.87
C ALA A 130 -3.66 8.65 9.59
N GLU A 131 -3.63 9.48 10.65
CA GLU A 131 -3.50 10.93 10.51
C GLU A 131 -2.10 11.40 10.07
N GLU A 132 -1.07 10.66 10.45
CA GLU A 132 0.33 11.06 10.26
C GLU A 132 1.05 10.15 9.29
N HIS A 133 1.67 10.76 8.27
CA HIS A 133 2.29 10.05 7.16
C HIS A 133 3.83 10.19 7.17
N ILE A 134 4.40 11.06 8.01
CA ILE A 134 5.85 11.30 8.07
C ILE A 134 6.42 10.61 9.30
N GLY A 135 7.14 9.52 9.06
CA GLY A 135 7.80 8.74 10.12
C GLY A 135 8.18 7.35 9.63
N TYR A 136 8.49 6.47 10.58
CA TYR A 136 8.88 5.08 10.35
C TYR A 136 7.96 4.13 11.10
N GLY A 137 7.64 2.99 10.50
CA GLY A 137 6.73 2.00 11.08
C GLY A 137 6.75 0.70 10.28
N ILE A 138 5.91 -0.25 10.66
CA ILE A 138 5.72 -1.50 9.92
C ILE A 138 4.52 -1.33 8.98
N CYS A 139 4.68 -1.72 7.73
CA CYS A 139 3.62 -1.61 6.72
C CYS A 139 2.64 -2.79 6.84
N GLN A 140 1.34 -2.49 6.74
CA GLN A 140 0.30 -3.51 6.57
C GLN A 140 0.31 -4.03 5.11
N HIS A 141 -0.15 -5.25 4.88
CA HIS A 141 -0.10 -5.89 3.58
C HIS A 141 -1.43 -6.55 3.20
N SER A 142 -1.69 -6.64 1.89
CA SER A 142 -2.81 -7.37 1.30
C SER A 142 -2.55 -8.89 1.33
N ILE A 143 -2.71 -9.48 2.51
CA ILE A 143 -2.43 -10.90 2.80
C ILE A 143 -3.53 -11.51 3.68
N GLU A 144 -3.58 -12.83 3.68
CA GLU A 144 -4.35 -13.64 4.62
C GLU A 144 -3.44 -14.78 5.09
N GLY A 145 -3.03 -14.73 6.37
CA GLY A 145 -1.93 -15.54 6.90
C GLY A 145 -0.63 -15.29 6.11
N ALA A 146 0.01 -16.35 5.63
CA ALA A 146 1.22 -16.26 4.81
C ALA A 146 0.93 -16.21 3.28
N THR A 147 -0.32 -15.97 2.88
CA THR A 147 -0.72 -15.99 1.46
C THR A 147 -1.17 -14.63 0.96
N ARG A 148 -0.88 -14.32 -0.30
CA ARG A 148 -1.33 -13.10 -0.98
C ARG A 148 -2.85 -13.05 -1.07
N ALA A 149 -3.44 -11.92 -0.70
CA ALA A 149 -4.84 -11.60 -0.96
C ALA A 149 -4.94 -10.70 -2.21
N SER A 150 -4.98 -11.31 -3.39
CA SER A 150 -5.20 -10.59 -4.66
C SER A 150 -6.69 -10.32 -4.91
N SER A 151 -7.01 -9.39 -5.80
CA SER A 151 -8.40 -9.07 -6.20
C SER A 151 -9.19 -10.20 -6.87
N SER A 152 -8.57 -11.34 -7.18
CA SER A 152 -9.25 -12.53 -7.70
C SER A 152 -9.56 -13.59 -6.65
N LYS A 153 -9.23 -13.32 -5.39
CA LYS A 153 -9.49 -14.23 -4.28
C LYS A 153 -10.92 -14.03 -3.78
#